data_AF-A0A949XWG9-F1
#
_entry.id   AF-A0A949XWG9-F1
#
_cell.length_a   1.000
_cell.length_b   1.000
_cell.length_c   1.000
_cell.angle_alpha   90.00
_cell.angle_beta   90.00
_cell.angle_gamma   90.00
#
_symmetry.space_group_name_H-M   'P 1'
#
loop_
_entity.id
_entity.type
_entity.pdbx_description
1 polymer ?
#
loop_
_entity_poly.entity_id
_entity_poly.type
_entity_poly.pdbx_seq_one_letter_code
_entity_poly.pdbx_strand_id
1 'polypeptide(L)'
;MIEAPKVEPPKDEKKADNEAAAVRFSAEELAEIKKLPASEQDRALKQLVCPVSGESLGSMGVPFKVSAEGKTFFLCCKGCNKEVKADPKAVVAKLNQK
;
A
#
# COMPACT_ATOMS: atom_id res chain seq x y z
N MET A 1 14.72 -41.71 -6.51
CA MET A 1 13.68 -40.90 -7.17
C MET A 1 12.51 -40.86 -6.19
N ILE A 2 12.46 -39.84 -5.35
CA ILE A 2 11.42 -39.68 -4.33
C ILE A 2 11.04 -38.20 -4.31
N GLU A 3 9.74 -38.00 -4.25
CA GLU A 3 9.00 -36.83 -4.67
C GLU A 3 9.38 -35.54 -3.94
N ALA A 4 9.28 -34.46 -4.70
CA ALA A 4 9.35 -33.10 -4.20
C ALA A 4 8.23 -32.85 -3.17
N PRO A 5 8.55 -32.37 -1.95
CA PRO A 5 7.51 -31.86 -1.07
C PRO A 5 7.01 -30.55 -1.66
N LYS A 6 5.79 -30.62 -2.18
CA LYS A 6 4.96 -29.48 -2.50
C LYS A 6 4.69 -28.72 -1.20
N VAL A 7 5.45 -27.64 -0.98
CA VAL A 7 5.17 -26.67 0.08
C VAL A 7 3.92 -25.90 -0.34
N GLU A 8 2.78 -26.40 0.14
CA GLU A 8 1.55 -25.64 0.29
C GLU A 8 1.69 -24.74 1.51
N PRO A 9 1.25 -23.46 1.43
CA PRO A 9 1.35 -22.54 2.55
C PRO A 9 0.31 -22.93 3.62
N PRO A 10 0.68 -23.01 4.90
CA PRO A 10 -0.25 -23.40 5.94
C PRO A 10 -1.25 -22.27 6.20
N LYS A 11 -2.54 -22.62 6.11
CA LYS A 11 -3.59 -22.04 6.94
C LYS A 11 -3.29 -22.43 8.39
N ASP A 12 -3.25 -21.49 9.31
CA ASP A 12 -4.22 -21.37 10.42
C ASP A 12 -3.76 -20.30 11.42
N GLU A 13 -4.73 -19.51 11.86
CA GLU A 13 -4.87 -18.82 13.15
C GLU A 13 -3.64 -18.36 13.98
N LYS A 14 -3.77 -17.10 14.39
CA LYS A 14 -3.34 -16.48 15.65
C LYS A 14 -1.85 -16.11 15.82
N LYS A 15 -1.56 -14.90 15.33
CA LYS A 15 -0.91 -13.88 16.17
C LYS A 15 -1.83 -12.64 16.17
N ALA A 16 -2.66 -12.55 17.19
CA ALA A 16 -2.48 -11.60 18.28
C ALA A 16 -2.73 -10.16 17.81
N ASP A 17 -3.97 -9.72 18.05
CA ASP A 17 -4.30 -8.39 18.55
C ASP A 17 -3.07 -7.62 19.06
N ASN A 18 -2.76 -6.49 18.42
CA ASN A 18 -2.90 -5.17 19.03
C ASN A 18 -2.36 -4.11 18.04
N GLU A 19 -3.29 -3.48 17.32
CA GLU A 19 -3.50 -2.04 17.51
C GLU A 19 -2.30 -1.10 17.28
N ALA A 20 -1.73 -1.10 16.08
CA ALA A 20 -0.86 0.02 15.65
C ALA A 20 -1.13 0.49 14.21
N ALA A 21 -1.44 -0.42 13.28
CA ALA A 21 -1.76 -0.05 11.88
C ALA A 21 -3.26 0.18 11.63
N ALA A 22 -4.14 -0.57 12.32
CA ALA A 22 -5.60 -0.44 12.19
C ALA A 22 -6.18 0.77 12.92
N VAL A 23 -5.39 1.48 13.75
CA VAL A 23 -5.84 2.69 14.46
C VAL A 23 -5.88 3.92 13.53
N ARG A 24 -5.32 3.82 12.31
CA ARG A 24 -5.24 4.94 11.35
C ARG A 24 -6.12 4.79 10.10
N PHE A 25 -6.69 3.62 9.85
CA PHE A 25 -7.52 3.36 8.68
C PHE A 25 -8.81 2.66 9.09
N SER A 26 -9.93 3.14 8.55
CA SER A 26 -11.25 2.55 8.68
C SER A 26 -11.28 1.16 8.02
N ALA A 27 -12.24 0.32 8.42
CA ALA A 27 -12.37 -1.04 7.87
C ALA A 27 -12.49 -1.05 6.33
N GLU A 28 -13.12 -0.03 5.76
CA GLU A 28 -13.28 0.18 4.32
C GLU A 28 -11.95 0.49 3.63
N GLU A 29 -11.11 1.34 4.24
CA GLU A 29 -9.78 1.68 3.72
C GLU A 29 -8.87 0.46 3.71
N LEU A 30 -8.94 -0.34 4.78
CA LEU A 30 -8.24 -1.62 4.86
C LEU A 30 -8.79 -2.63 3.85
N ALA A 31 -10.09 -2.64 3.55
CA ALA A 31 -10.65 -3.51 2.52
C ALA A 31 -10.12 -3.13 1.13
N GLU A 32 -9.98 -1.84 0.82
CA GLU A 32 -9.37 -1.35 -0.41
C GLU A 32 -7.87 -1.70 -0.48
N ILE A 33 -7.12 -1.53 0.61
CA ILE A 33 -5.71 -1.94 0.69
C ILE A 33 -5.58 -3.46 0.53
N LYS A 34 -6.44 -4.25 1.16
CA LYS A 34 -6.42 -5.73 1.10
C LYS A 34 -6.65 -6.32 -0.29
N LYS A 35 -7.16 -5.53 -1.24
CA LYS A 35 -7.26 -5.93 -2.66
C LYS A 35 -5.90 -5.98 -3.37
N LEU A 36 -4.85 -5.38 -2.79
CA LEU A 36 -3.47 -5.50 -3.26
C LEU A 36 -2.83 -6.79 -2.73
N PRO A 37 -1.76 -7.32 -3.37
CA PRO A 37 -0.97 -8.41 -2.82
C PRO A 37 -0.30 -8.02 -1.50
N ALA A 38 -0.03 -9.00 -0.63
CA ALA A 38 0.49 -8.76 0.73
C ALA A 38 1.76 -7.88 0.78
N SER A 39 2.68 -8.05 -0.17
CA SER A 39 3.89 -7.22 -0.27
C SER A 39 3.62 -5.76 -0.61
N GLU A 40 2.49 -5.47 -1.25
CA GLU A 40 2.05 -4.11 -1.59
C GLU A 40 1.19 -3.51 -0.48
N GLN A 41 0.39 -4.32 0.21
CA GLN A 41 -0.33 -3.92 1.42
C GLN A 41 0.62 -3.36 2.49
N ASP A 42 1.71 -4.08 2.79
CA ASP A 42 2.69 -3.65 3.79
C ASP A 42 3.31 -2.28 3.44
N ARG A 43 3.62 -2.05 2.16
CA ARG A 43 4.17 -0.77 1.72
C ARG A 43 3.13 0.35 1.71
N ALA A 44 1.88 0.07 1.31
CA ALA A 44 0.78 1.04 1.39
C ALA A 44 0.51 1.44 2.85
N LEU A 45 0.47 0.47 3.76
CA LEU A 45 0.31 0.69 5.20
C LEU A 45 1.51 1.41 5.82
N LYS A 46 2.74 1.21 5.32
CA LYS A 46 3.92 1.98 5.75
C LYS A 46 3.90 3.42 5.28
N GLN A 47 3.35 3.67 4.08
CA GLN A 47 3.26 5.02 3.55
C GLN A 47 2.15 5.81 4.24
N LEU A 48 1.02 5.15 4.53
CA LEU A 48 -0.22 5.67 5.08
C LEU A 48 -0.94 6.75 4.26
N VAL A 49 -0.20 7.71 3.70
CA VAL A 49 -0.73 8.94 3.13
C VAL A 49 -0.33 9.06 1.66
N CYS A 50 -1.25 9.53 0.83
CA CYS A 50 -1.03 9.84 -0.57
C CYS A 50 -0.15 11.11 -0.69
N PRO A 51 0.98 11.05 -1.40
CA PRO A 51 1.89 12.21 -1.54
C PRO A 51 1.39 13.29 -2.49
N VAL A 52 0.34 12.98 -3.26
CA VAL A 52 -0.33 13.93 -4.15
C VAL A 52 -1.28 14.79 -3.34
N SER A 53 -2.29 14.17 -2.75
CA SER A 53 -3.38 14.87 -2.05
C SER A 53 -3.15 15.08 -0.55
N GLY A 54 -2.24 14.32 0.07
CA GLY A 54 -2.05 14.32 1.53
C GLY A 54 -3.08 13.50 2.30
N GLU A 55 -3.90 12.70 1.62
CA GLU A 55 -4.98 11.91 2.22
C GLU A 55 -4.63 10.44 2.45
N SER A 56 -5.36 9.79 3.35
CA SER A 56 -5.23 8.37 3.68
C SER A 56 -5.35 7.45 2.45
N LEU A 57 -4.41 6.52 2.32
CA LEU A 57 -4.50 5.45 1.31
C LEU A 57 -5.66 4.52 1.66
N GLY A 58 -6.51 4.22 0.68
CA GLY A 58 -7.72 3.41 0.89
C GLY A 58 -9.00 4.23 1.10
N SER A 59 -8.91 5.51 1.50
CA SER A 59 -10.10 6.35 1.71
C SER A 59 -10.82 6.73 0.42
N MET A 60 -10.09 6.77 -0.70
CA MET A 60 -10.65 7.11 -2.03
C MET A 60 -10.66 5.91 -2.99
N GLY A 61 -10.40 4.72 -2.47
CA GLY A 61 -10.43 3.48 -3.22
C GLY A 61 -9.11 2.69 -3.19
N VAL A 62 -9.01 1.70 -4.07
CA VAL A 62 -7.86 0.78 -4.15
C VAL A 62 -6.58 1.57 -4.41
N PRO A 63 -5.59 1.51 -3.50
CA PRO A 63 -4.33 2.19 -3.71
C PRO A 63 -3.64 1.68 -4.97
N PHE A 64 -3.05 2.58 -5.75
CA PHE A 64 -2.31 2.18 -6.95
C PHE A 64 -0.81 2.35 -6.74
N LYS A 65 -0.07 1.27 -6.96
CA LYS A 65 1.39 1.29 -6.90
C LYS A 65 1.96 2.05 -8.10
N VAL A 66 2.82 3.01 -7.81
CA VAL A 66 3.56 3.77 -8.81
C VAL A 66 5.02 3.78 -8.42
N SER A 67 5.90 3.68 -9.42
CA SER A 67 7.34 3.83 -9.22
C SER A 67 7.80 5.03 -10.03
N ALA A 68 8.36 6.03 -9.36
CA ALA A 68 8.90 7.23 -9.98
C ALA A 68 10.20 7.65 -9.27
N GLU A 69 11.16 8.21 -10.02
CA GLU A 69 12.49 8.59 -9.53
C GLU A 69 13.21 7.49 -8.71
N GLY A 70 13.02 6.22 -9.08
CA GLY A 70 13.61 5.08 -8.35
C GLY A 70 12.97 4.80 -6.99
N LYS A 71 11.87 5.48 -6.63
CA LYS A 71 11.07 5.21 -5.44
C LYS A 71 9.74 4.59 -5.81
N THR A 72 9.33 3.58 -5.05
CA THR A 72 8.03 2.93 -5.18
C THR A 72 7.11 3.42 -4.06
N PHE A 73 5.95 3.94 -4.44
CA PHE A 73 4.95 4.50 -3.55
C PHE A 73 3.53 4.20 -4.04
N PHE A 74 2.55 4.52 -3.23
CA PHE A 74 1.14 4.25 -3.48
C PHE A 74 0.34 5.54 -3.60
N LEU A 75 -0.70 5.50 -4.41
CA LEU A 75 -1.62 6.61 -4.61
C LEU A 75 -3.01 6.23 -4.13
N CYS A 76 -3.76 7.18 -3.55
CA CYS A 76 -5.11 6.90 -3.05
C CYS A 76 -6.13 6.63 -4.16
N CYS A 77 -5.88 7.08 -5.39
CA CYS A 77 -6.77 6.84 -6.53
C CYS A 77 -6.04 6.94 -7.88
N LYS A 78 -6.70 6.47 -8.95
CA LYS A 78 -6.21 6.63 -10.34
C LYS A 78 -6.11 8.09 -10.77
N GLY A 79 -6.88 8.99 -10.15
CA GLY A 79 -6.83 10.44 -10.42
C GLY A 79 -5.45 11.02 -10.10
N CYS A 80 -4.88 10.64 -8.96
CA CYS A 80 -3.55 11.08 -8.53
C CYS A 80 -2.43 10.67 -9.51
N ASN A 81 -2.63 9.63 -10.32
CA ASN A 81 -1.63 9.21 -11.32
C ASN A 81 -1.39 10.28 -12.38
N LYS A 82 -2.38 11.11 -12.71
CA LYS A 82 -2.17 12.25 -13.63
C LYS A 82 -1.18 13.25 -13.04
N GLU A 83 -1.31 13.56 -11.75
CA GLU A 83 -0.39 14.47 -11.05
C GLU A 83 1.03 13.90 -10.99
N VAL A 84 1.16 12.60 -10.70
CA VAL A 84 2.47 11.93 -10.70
C VAL A 84 3.10 11.91 -12.08
N LYS A 85 2.30 11.75 -13.15
CA LYS A 85 2.83 11.81 -14.51
C LYS A 85 3.20 13.23 -14.93
N ALA A 86 2.48 14.23 -14.43
CA ALA A 86 2.79 15.64 -14.68
C ALA A 86 4.09 16.04 -13.98
N ASP A 87 4.23 15.70 -12.70
CA ASP A 87 5.40 16.07 -11.90
C ASP A 87 5.83 14.97 -10.92
N PRO A 88 6.47 13.89 -11.43
CA PRO A 88 6.88 12.76 -10.59
C PRO A 88 7.91 13.18 -9.55
N LYS A 89 8.75 14.16 -9.88
CA LYS A 89 9.79 14.67 -8.99
C LYS A 89 9.21 15.39 -7.78
N ALA A 90 8.26 16.29 -8.01
CA ALA A 90 7.59 17.00 -6.92
C ALA A 90 6.88 16.02 -5.98
N VAL A 91 6.24 14.97 -6.51
CA VAL A 91 5.56 13.96 -5.68
C VAL A 91 6.55 13.13 -4.86
N VAL A 92 7.65 12.68 -5.47
CA VAL A 92 8.68 11.91 -4.78
C VAL A 92 9.40 12.77 -3.73
N ALA A 93 9.62 14.06 -4.00
CA ALA A 93 10.16 14.99 -3.03
C ALA A 93 9.25 15.12 -1.79
N LYS A 94 7.92 15.17 -1.99
CA LYS A 94 6.94 15.19 -0.88
C LYS A 94 6.95 13.89 -0.05
N LEU A 95 7.22 12.74 -0.68
CA LEU A 95 7.40 11.48 0.04
C LEU A 95 8.68 11.45 0.88
N ASN A 96 9.74 12.10 0.41
CA ASN A 96 11.05 12.06 1.06
C ASN A 96 11.23 13.09 2.16
N GLN A 97 10.34 14.08 2.23
CA GLN A 97 10.36 15.13 3.24
C GLN A 97 9.73 14.70 4.59
N LYS A 98 9.34 13.43 4.74
CA LYS A 98 8.60 12.95 5.91
C LYS A 98 9.24 11.69 6.47
#